data_AF-C1MLY3-F1
#
_entry.id   AF-C1MLY3-F1
#
_cell.length_a   1.000
_cell.length_b   1.000
_cell.length_c   1.000
_cell.angle_alpha   90.00
_cell.angle_beta   90.00
_cell.angle_gamma   90.00
#
_symmetry.space_group_name_H-M   'P 1'
#
loop_
_entity.id
_entity.type
_entity.pdbx_description
1 polymer ?
#
loop_
_entity_poly.entity_id
_entity_poly.type
_entity_poly.pdbx_seq_one_letter_code
_entity_poly.pdbx_strand_id
1 'polypeptide(L)'
;MEAATENAASSTASQKYYFCLANADFMLNDENNEHFPEVLRERRRFYRETNKDQDFWVVPNPAFLDAMPDVAKKVRQPCVAVVTTDEVWNNFVKLRLDRVYKGCVEGTAEECLAMKSPIAADAFPAPDTSKWTAPYAKYAPGWWEAFYPGNENA
;
A
#
# COMPACT_ATOMS: atom_id res chain seq x y z
N MET A 1 30.27 -26.95 4.22
CA MET A 1 29.48 -25.84 4.79
C MET A 1 29.33 -24.84 3.67
N GLU A 2 28.28 -24.97 2.88
CA GLU A 2 27.95 -24.02 1.82
C GLU A 2 26.44 -23.84 1.95
N ALA A 3 26.05 -22.76 2.63
CA ALA A 3 24.66 -22.44 2.85
C ALA A 3 24.12 -21.85 1.56
N ALA A 4 23.08 -22.49 1.03
CA ALA A 4 22.33 -22.04 -0.13
C ALA A 4 21.74 -20.66 0.14
N THR A 5 22.08 -19.70 -0.71
CA THR A 5 21.32 -18.48 -0.93
C THR A 5 20.01 -18.87 -1.61
N GLU A 6 18.91 -18.96 -0.84
CA GLU A 6 17.58 -19.03 -1.41
C GLU A 6 17.18 -17.65 -1.91
N ASN A 7 17.22 -17.53 -3.24
CA ASN A 7 16.83 -16.37 -4.01
C ASN A 7 15.29 -16.27 -3.96
N ALA A 8 14.75 -15.22 -3.36
CA ALA A 8 13.32 -14.92 -3.42
C ALA A 8 12.94 -14.78 -4.91
N ALA A 9 12.19 -15.75 -5.42
CA ALA A 9 11.78 -15.79 -6.81
C ALA A 9 10.88 -14.59 -7.12
N SER A 10 11.44 -13.57 -7.78
CA SER A 10 10.65 -12.64 -8.59
C SER A 10 9.84 -13.49 -9.56
N SER A 11 8.52 -13.56 -9.37
CA SER A 11 7.67 -14.31 -10.28
C SER A 11 7.64 -13.58 -11.63
N THR A 12 8.31 -14.15 -12.63
CA THR A 12 8.31 -13.64 -14.01
C THR A 12 7.00 -13.94 -14.75
N ALA A 13 6.04 -14.58 -14.08
CA ALA A 13 4.75 -14.94 -14.64
C ALA A 13 3.79 -13.75 -14.53
N SER A 14 3.18 -13.37 -15.66
CA SER A 14 2.13 -12.35 -15.69
C SER A 14 0.92 -12.83 -14.90
N GLN A 15 0.41 -11.99 -14.01
CA GLN A 15 -0.82 -12.23 -13.26
C GLN A 15 -1.58 -10.93 -13.01
N LYS A 16 -2.79 -11.06 -12.47
CA LYS A 16 -3.68 -9.93 -12.21
C LYS A 16 -3.47 -9.37 -10.81
N TYR A 17 -3.23 -8.07 -10.73
CA TYR A 17 -3.12 -7.31 -9.50
C TYR A 17 -4.30 -6.35 -9.39
N TYR A 18 -4.92 -6.32 -8.23
CA TYR A 18 -6.01 -5.43 -7.87
C TYR A 18 -5.45 -4.27 -7.06
N PHE A 19 -6.03 -3.08 -7.23
CA PHE A 19 -5.58 -1.92 -6.48
C PHE A 19 -6.71 -1.00 -6.05
N CYS A 20 -6.46 -0.30 -4.94
CA CYS A 20 -7.18 0.89 -4.52
C CYS A 20 -6.20 2.07 -4.50
N LEU A 21 -6.44 3.07 -5.35
CA LEU A 21 -5.59 4.24 -5.55
C LEU A 21 -6.25 5.49 -4.99
N ALA A 22 -5.50 6.31 -4.26
CA ALA A 22 -5.96 7.63 -3.82
C ALA A 22 -4.81 8.61 -3.61
N ASN A 23 -5.15 9.85 -3.28
CA ASN A 23 -4.18 10.84 -2.83
C ASN A 23 -3.45 10.35 -1.56
N ALA A 24 -2.14 10.59 -1.47
CA ALA A 24 -1.31 10.06 -0.40
C ALA A 24 -1.67 10.63 0.98
N ASP A 25 -2.01 11.92 1.08
CA ASP A 25 -2.43 12.54 2.35
C ASP A 25 -3.72 11.89 2.85
N PHE A 26 -4.70 11.72 1.96
CA PHE A 26 -5.92 11.00 2.28
C PHE A 26 -5.63 9.56 2.78
N MET A 27 -4.89 8.75 2.04
CA MET A 27 -4.74 7.33 2.38
C MET A 27 -3.78 7.06 3.55
N LEU A 28 -2.78 7.91 3.76
CA LEU A 28 -1.68 7.64 4.71
C LEU A 28 -1.72 8.49 5.98
N ASN A 29 -2.40 9.66 5.95
CA ASN A 29 -2.34 10.65 7.02
C ASN A 29 -3.71 11.19 7.46
N ASP A 30 -4.78 11.12 6.67
CA ASP A 30 -6.12 11.58 7.08
C ASP A 30 -6.59 10.84 8.34
N GLU A 31 -7.05 11.60 9.34
CA GLU A 31 -7.49 11.07 10.63
C GLU A 31 -8.63 10.06 10.49
N ASN A 32 -9.46 10.19 9.46
CA ASN A 32 -10.54 9.23 9.18
C ASN A 32 -10.01 7.84 8.79
N ASN A 33 -8.75 7.76 8.34
CA ASN A 33 -8.10 6.54 7.90
C ASN A 33 -7.04 6.05 8.90
N GLU A 34 -7.00 6.59 10.11
CA GLU A 34 -6.04 6.22 11.17
C GLU A 34 -6.10 4.73 11.54
N HIS A 35 -7.23 4.05 11.28
CA HIS A 35 -7.36 2.62 11.51
C HIS A 35 -6.65 1.76 10.44
N PHE A 36 -6.30 2.33 9.28
CA PHE A 36 -5.78 1.58 8.14
C PHE A 36 -4.39 0.95 8.35
N PRO A 37 -3.42 1.61 9.03
CA PRO A 37 -2.15 0.98 9.39
C PRO A 37 -2.35 -0.30 10.19
N GLU A 38 -3.30 -0.31 11.13
CA GLU A 38 -3.59 -1.47 11.96
C GLU A 38 -4.18 -2.64 11.15
N VAL A 39 -5.06 -2.35 10.20
CA VAL A 39 -5.57 -3.35 9.24
C VAL A 39 -4.43 -4.02 8.49
N LEU A 40 -3.44 -3.25 8.03
CA LEU A 40 -2.29 -3.80 7.30
C LEU A 40 -1.34 -4.59 8.20
N ARG A 41 -1.07 -4.10 9.41
CA ARG A 41 -0.21 -4.81 10.39
C ARG A 41 -0.82 -6.13 10.82
N GLU A 42 -2.10 -6.14 11.18
CA GLU A 42 -2.77 -7.36 11.62
C GLU A 42 -2.91 -8.35 10.46
N ARG A 43 -3.15 -7.87 9.22
CA ARG A 43 -3.12 -8.76 8.04
C ARG A 43 -1.74 -9.37 7.83
N ARG A 44 -0.66 -8.59 7.93
CA ARG A 44 0.72 -9.12 7.84
C ARG A 44 0.99 -10.14 8.93
N ARG A 45 0.57 -9.87 10.16
CA ARG A 45 0.71 -10.78 11.29
C ARG A 45 -0.04 -12.09 11.05
N PHE A 46 -1.30 -12.01 10.63
CA PHE A 46 -2.11 -13.18 10.27
C PHE A 46 -1.42 -14.04 9.20
N TYR A 47 -0.80 -13.41 8.19
CA TYR A 47 -0.07 -14.12 7.14
C TYR A 47 1.16 -14.86 7.70
N ARG A 48 1.94 -14.20 8.56
CA ARG A 48 3.08 -14.83 9.25
C ARG A 48 2.64 -15.99 10.15
N GLU A 49 1.58 -15.81 10.93
CA GLU A 49 1.07 -16.85 11.84
C GLU A 49 0.44 -18.05 11.11
N THR A 50 -0.06 -17.85 9.89
CA THR A 50 -0.66 -18.90 9.05
C THR A 50 0.26 -19.44 7.97
N ASN A 51 1.54 -19.03 7.97
CA ASN A 51 2.54 -19.40 6.97
C ASN A 51 2.08 -19.13 5.52
N LYS A 52 1.40 -17.99 5.32
CA LYS A 52 0.96 -17.49 4.02
C LYS A 52 1.89 -16.36 3.57
N ASP A 53 2.33 -16.41 2.32
CA ASP A 53 3.15 -15.35 1.72
C ASP A 53 2.36 -14.04 1.56
N GLN A 54 3.01 -12.91 1.85
CA GLN A 54 2.41 -11.59 1.71
C GLN A 54 2.03 -11.32 0.25
N ASP A 55 0.78 -10.97 0.03
CA ASP A 55 0.21 -10.73 -1.30
C ASP A 55 -0.41 -9.33 -1.43
N PHE A 56 0.07 -8.38 -0.62
CA PHE A 56 -0.39 -7.00 -0.58
C PHE A 56 0.74 -6.01 -0.26
N TRP A 57 0.65 -4.80 -0.82
CA TRP A 57 1.70 -3.78 -0.72
C TRP A 57 1.11 -2.37 -0.76
N VAL A 58 1.88 -1.40 -0.25
CA VAL A 58 1.67 0.03 -0.46
C VAL A 58 2.65 0.48 -1.55
N VAL A 59 2.14 0.96 -2.68
CA VAL A 59 2.91 1.40 -3.85
C VAL A 59 2.75 2.90 -4.05
N PRO A 60 3.74 3.71 -3.63
CA PRO A 60 3.79 5.15 -3.92
C PRO A 60 3.88 5.45 -5.40
N ASN A 61 3.15 6.46 -5.87
CA ASN A 61 3.23 6.99 -7.23
C ASN A 61 3.42 5.87 -8.29
N PRO A 62 2.46 4.92 -8.38
CA PRO A 62 2.65 3.68 -9.12
C PRO A 62 2.96 3.92 -10.60
N ALA A 63 3.94 3.21 -11.14
CA ALA A 63 4.40 3.35 -12.53
C ALA A 63 3.29 3.01 -13.53
N PHE A 64 2.46 1.99 -13.23
CA PHE A 64 1.35 1.56 -14.08
C PHE A 64 0.30 2.67 -14.32
N LEU A 65 0.30 3.74 -13.52
CA LEU A 65 -0.62 4.87 -13.71
C LEU A 65 -0.37 5.64 -15.02
N ASP A 66 0.82 5.52 -15.62
CA ASP A 66 1.13 6.11 -16.93
C ASP A 66 0.27 5.53 -18.06
N ALA A 67 -0.12 4.26 -17.93
CA ALA A 67 -1.04 3.61 -18.84
C ALA A 67 -2.52 4.02 -18.60
N MET A 68 -2.81 4.82 -17.56
CA MET A 68 -4.15 5.22 -17.14
C MET A 68 -4.28 6.75 -16.94
N PRO A 69 -4.05 7.57 -17.98
CA PRO A 69 -4.01 9.03 -17.85
C PRO A 69 -5.32 9.64 -17.35
N ASP A 70 -6.47 9.04 -17.67
CA ASP A 70 -7.77 9.52 -17.20
C ASP A 70 -8.01 9.29 -15.71
N VAL A 71 -7.38 8.24 -15.16
CA VAL A 71 -7.38 7.98 -13.71
C VAL A 71 -6.41 8.94 -13.02
N ALA A 72 -5.22 9.11 -13.60
CA ALA A 72 -4.19 10.02 -13.08
C ALA A 72 -4.71 11.46 -12.91
N LYS A 73 -5.55 11.95 -13.84
CA LYS A 73 -6.18 13.27 -13.75
C LYS A 73 -7.22 13.39 -12.63
N LYS A 74 -7.87 12.28 -12.25
CA LYS A 74 -8.91 12.26 -11.20
C LYS A 74 -8.31 12.17 -9.80
N VAL A 75 -7.12 11.59 -9.67
CA VAL A 75 -6.44 11.39 -8.39
C VAL A 75 -5.39 12.47 -8.17
N ARG A 76 -5.57 13.28 -7.12
CA ARG A 76 -4.61 14.33 -6.75
C ARG A 76 -3.27 13.71 -6.37
N GLN A 77 -2.19 14.23 -6.95
CA GLN A 77 -0.81 13.83 -6.67
C GLN A 77 -0.22 14.57 -5.45
N PRO A 78 0.74 13.99 -4.70
CA PRO A 78 1.22 12.62 -4.85
C PRO A 78 0.13 11.60 -4.50
N CYS A 79 0.19 10.43 -5.11
CA CYS A 79 -0.79 9.36 -4.92
C CYS A 79 -0.14 8.07 -4.43
N VAL A 80 -0.96 7.18 -3.90
CA VAL A 80 -0.52 5.88 -3.42
C VAL A 80 -1.59 4.85 -3.73
N ALA A 81 -1.15 3.65 -4.12
CA ALA A 81 -2.01 2.51 -4.33
C ALA A 81 -1.76 1.46 -3.24
N VAL A 82 -2.82 0.88 -2.71
CA VAL A 82 -2.76 -0.41 -2.02
C VAL A 82 -3.01 -1.46 -3.08
N VAL A 83 -2.01 -2.31 -3.33
CA VAL A 83 -2.02 -3.32 -4.39
C VAL A 83 -2.06 -4.70 -3.75
N THR A 84 -2.80 -5.64 -4.35
CA THR A 84 -2.91 -7.03 -3.87
C THR A 84 -3.27 -7.98 -5.00
N THR A 85 -2.99 -9.28 -4.85
CA THR A 85 -3.55 -10.31 -5.75
C THR A 85 -4.91 -10.85 -5.27
N ASP A 86 -5.37 -10.45 -4.08
CA ASP A 86 -6.64 -10.86 -3.48
C ASP A 86 -7.77 -9.87 -3.81
N GLU A 87 -8.64 -10.23 -4.77
CA GLU A 87 -9.77 -9.39 -5.18
C GLU A 87 -10.75 -9.12 -4.04
N VAL A 88 -11.01 -10.12 -3.20
CA VAL A 88 -11.98 -10.00 -2.10
C VAL A 88 -11.47 -8.97 -1.10
N TRP A 89 -10.19 -9.03 -0.76
CA TRP A 89 -9.58 -8.04 0.11
C TRP A 89 -9.51 -6.66 -0.53
N ASN A 90 -9.23 -6.54 -1.84
CA ASN A 90 -9.30 -5.26 -2.53
C ASN A 90 -10.71 -4.63 -2.47
N ASN A 91 -11.76 -5.45 -2.60
CA ASN A 91 -13.14 -4.99 -2.42
C ASN A 91 -13.41 -4.51 -0.99
N PHE A 92 -12.88 -5.20 0.02
CA PHE A 92 -12.93 -4.74 1.41
C PHE A 92 -12.24 -3.38 1.58
N VAL A 93 -11.03 -3.19 1.02
CA VAL A 93 -10.31 -1.90 1.07
C VAL A 93 -11.13 -0.79 0.41
N LYS A 94 -11.72 -1.04 -0.77
CA LYS A 94 -12.61 -0.08 -1.44
C LYS A 94 -13.80 0.32 -0.56
N LEU A 95 -14.48 -0.64 0.06
CA LEU A 95 -15.64 -0.36 0.91
C LEU A 95 -15.23 0.38 2.20
N ARG A 96 -14.06 0.06 2.76
CA ARG A 96 -13.59 0.66 4.02
C ARG A 96 -13.15 2.11 3.84
N LEU A 97 -12.42 2.40 2.76
CA LEU A 97 -11.87 3.74 2.51
C LEU A 97 -12.82 4.63 1.71
N ASP A 98 -13.75 4.04 0.97
CA ASP A 98 -14.79 4.67 0.13
C ASP A 98 -14.25 5.61 -0.97
N ARG A 99 -13.56 6.69 -0.61
CA ARG A 99 -13.02 7.75 -1.48
C ARG A 99 -11.74 7.34 -2.24
N VAL A 100 -11.68 6.10 -2.70
CA VAL A 100 -10.56 5.52 -3.47
C VAL A 100 -11.02 5.09 -4.87
N TYR A 101 -10.11 5.16 -5.84
CA TYR A 101 -10.30 4.58 -7.17
C TYR A 101 -9.93 3.09 -7.13
N LYS A 102 -10.88 2.20 -7.45
CA LYS A 102 -10.64 0.76 -7.53
C LYS A 102 -10.33 0.37 -8.97
N GLY A 103 -9.31 -0.45 -9.19
CA GLY A 103 -8.97 -0.99 -10.51
C GLY A 103 -8.18 -2.30 -10.42
N CYS A 104 -7.73 -2.77 -11.59
CA CYS A 104 -6.79 -3.86 -11.71
C CYS A 104 -5.83 -3.62 -12.89
N VAL A 105 -4.65 -4.23 -12.82
CA VAL A 105 -3.65 -4.31 -13.87
C VAL A 105 -3.21 -5.76 -14.03
N GLU A 106 -2.74 -6.13 -15.21
CA GLU A 106 -2.11 -7.42 -15.47
C GLU A 106 -0.66 -7.19 -15.87
N GLY A 107 0.23 -8.03 -15.36
CA GLY A 107 1.66 -7.94 -15.63
C GLY A 107 2.48 -8.74 -14.64
N THR A 108 3.79 -8.58 -14.72
CA THR A 108 4.72 -9.15 -13.74
C THR A 108 4.65 -8.39 -12.41
N ALA A 109 5.17 -9.00 -11.35
CA ALA A 109 5.30 -8.33 -10.05
C ALA A 109 6.12 -7.04 -10.16
N GLU A 110 7.22 -7.08 -10.93
CA GLU A 110 8.11 -5.93 -11.15
C GLU A 110 7.39 -4.76 -11.80
N GLU A 111 6.56 -5.01 -12.82
CA GLU A 111 5.80 -3.96 -13.51
C GLU A 111 4.64 -3.42 -12.65
N CYS A 112 3.90 -4.30 -11.98
CA CYS A 112 2.69 -3.92 -11.24
C CYS A 112 2.99 -3.27 -9.88
N LEU A 113 4.16 -3.55 -9.29
CA LEU A 113 4.58 -3.00 -8.01
C LEU A 113 5.63 -1.90 -8.15
N ALA A 114 6.05 -1.54 -9.37
CA ALA A 114 6.98 -0.46 -9.60
C ALA A 114 6.45 0.88 -9.06
N MET A 115 7.21 1.49 -8.14
CA MET A 115 6.99 2.83 -7.62
C MET A 115 7.91 3.84 -8.30
N LYS A 116 7.41 5.02 -8.66
CA LYS A 116 8.24 6.08 -9.28
C LYS A 116 9.06 6.86 -8.26
N SER A 117 8.44 7.19 -7.13
CA SER A 117 9.06 7.95 -6.05
C SER A 117 8.37 7.61 -4.73
N PRO A 118 9.12 7.42 -3.63
CA PRO A 118 8.55 7.14 -2.33
C PRO A 118 7.79 8.35 -1.76
N ILE A 119 6.93 8.12 -0.77
CA ILE A 119 6.37 9.19 0.06
C ILE A 119 7.27 9.34 1.29
N ALA A 120 7.97 10.47 1.40
CA ALA A 120 8.82 10.76 2.54
C ALA A 120 8.02 10.82 3.85
N ALA A 121 8.59 10.36 4.96
CA ALA A 121 7.94 10.39 6.26
C ALA A 121 7.44 11.80 6.66
N ASP A 122 8.17 12.85 6.29
CA ASP A 122 7.82 14.26 6.56
C ASP A 122 6.95 14.90 5.45
N ALA A 123 6.39 14.11 4.53
CA ALA A 123 5.58 14.62 3.42
C ALA A 123 4.26 15.29 3.86
N PHE A 124 3.82 15.07 5.11
CA PHE A 124 2.57 15.58 5.64
C PHE A 124 2.79 16.44 6.89
N PRO A 125 1.94 17.46 7.12
CA PRO A 125 2.04 18.28 8.32
C PRO A 125 1.83 17.43 9.57
N ALA A 126 2.54 17.77 10.64
CA ALA A 126 2.35 17.14 11.94
C ALA A 126 0.88 17.30 12.39
N PRO A 127 0.30 16.28 13.05
CA PRO A 127 -1.06 16.34 13.54
C PRO A 127 -1.24 17.49 14.53
N ASP A 128 -2.36 18.20 14.39
CA ASP A 128 -2.77 19.25 15.31
C ASP A 128 -3.25 18.61 16.62
N THR A 129 -2.36 18.55 17.62
CA THR A 129 -2.63 17.91 18.91
C THR A 129 -3.81 18.54 19.66
N SER A 130 -4.21 19.78 19.32
CA SER A 130 -5.37 20.43 19.91
C SER A 130 -6.71 19.87 19.42
N LYS A 131 -6.72 19.25 18.23
CA LYS A 131 -7.91 18.61 17.63
C LYS A 131 -7.95 17.10 17.84
N TRP A 132 -6.86 16.53 18.32
CA TRP A 132 -6.75 15.10 18.52
C TRP A 132 -7.58 14.63 19.72
N THR A 133 -8.53 13.74 19.47
CA THR A 133 -9.47 13.27 20.50
C THR A 133 -9.26 11.80 20.92
N ALA A 134 -8.43 11.05 20.19
CA ALA A 134 -8.19 9.65 20.49
C ALA A 134 -7.34 9.49 21.77
N PRO A 135 -7.55 8.42 22.57
CA PRO A 135 -6.81 8.18 23.81
C PRO A 135 -5.37 7.67 23.59
N TYR A 136 -4.94 7.53 22.34
CA TYR A 136 -3.62 7.08 21.93
C TYR A 136 -3.00 8.09 20.96
N ALA A 137 -1.67 8.10 20.85
CA ALA A 137 -0.98 8.95 19.88
C ALA A 137 -1.29 8.49 18.44
N LYS A 138 -1.35 9.45 17.53
CA LYS A 138 -1.38 9.18 16.09
C LYS A 138 -0.15 8.36 15.69
N TYR A 139 -0.28 7.48 14.69
CA TYR A 139 0.84 6.75 14.14
C TYR A 139 1.93 7.70 13.65
N ALA A 140 3.19 7.32 13.93
CA ALA A 140 4.34 8.06 13.48
C ALA A 140 4.33 8.16 11.94
N PRO A 141 4.65 9.33 11.36
CA PRO A 141 4.82 9.47 9.92
C PRO A 141 5.87 8.48 9.39
N GLY A 142 5.67 7.98 8.16
CA GLY A 142 6.53 6.95 7.57
C GLY A 142 6.13 5.50 7.90
N TRP A 143 5.06 5.28 8.68
CA TRP A 143 4.59 3.91 9.00
C TRP A 143 4.36 3.03 7.77
N TRP A 144 4.03 3.65 6.64
CA TRP A 144 3.72 3.00 5.37
C TRP A 144 4.95 2.40 4.66
N GLU A 145 6.16 2.87 4.97
CA GLU A 145 7.40 2.38 4.36
C GLU A 145 7.62 0.89 4.64
N ALA A 146 7.15 0.43 5.81
CA ALA A 146 7.19 -0.98 6.17
C ALA A 146 6.40 -1.88 5.18
N PHE A 147 5.49 -1.31 4.38
CA PHE A 147 4.63 -2.02 3.44
C PHE A 147 5.00 -1.82 1.98
N TYR A 148 6.13 -1.16 1.68
CA TYR A 148 6.62 -1.06 0.31
C TYR A 148 7.02 -2.44 -0.24
N PRO A 149 6.92 -2.65 -1.56
CA PRO A 149 7.47 -3.85 -2.20
C PRO A 149 8.94 -4.04 -1.82
N GLY A 150 9.30 -5.26 -1.39
CA GLY A 150 10.64 -5.59 -0.88
C GLY A 150 10.81 -5.48 0.64
N ASN A 151 9.83 -4.90 1.36
CA ASN A 151 9.85 -4.75 2.81
C ASN A 151 8.92 -5.75 3.53
N GLU A 152 8.61 -6.89 2.92
CA GLU A 152 7.69 -7.90 3.47
C GLU A 152 8.18 -8.49 4.81
N ASN A 153 9.51 -8.49 5.00
CA ASN A 153 10.19 -9.01 6.20
C ASN A 153 10.56 -7.94 7.23
N ALA A 154 10.16 -6.67 7.02
CA ALA A 154 10.36 -5.58 7.97
C ALA A 154 9.46 -5.72 9.23
#